data_AF-A0A645EAA0-F1
#
_entry.id   AF-A0A645EAA0-F1
#
_cell.length_a   1.000
_cell.length_b   1.000
_cell.length_c   1.000
_cell.angle_alpha   90.00
_cell.angle_beta   90.00
_cell.angle_gamma   90.00
#
_symmetry.space_group_name_H-M   'P 1'
#
loop_
_entity.id
_entity.type
_entity.pdbx_description
1 polymer ?
#
loop_
_entity_poly.entity_id
_entity_poly.type
_entity_poly.pdbx_seq_one_letter_code
_entity_poly.pdbx_strand_id
1 'polypeptide(L)'
;MYACVVGTSPPRSDERIKRDTLQSISKSHAGKYSAQLLELIEWCLHLDPLKRPQSVYTLQKSLMQKQAGEAMPATWFTDLGSRLKSFIGKG
;
A
#
# COMPACT_ATOMS: atom_id res chain seq x y z
N MET A 1 2.47 -5.01 -8.92
CA MET A 1 2.09 -4.38 -7.64
C MET A 1 2.69 -5.10 -6.44
N TYR A 2 2.32 -6.35 -6.13
CA TYR A 2 2.90 -7.11 -5.01
C TYR A 2 4.44 -7.09 -4.97
N ALA A 3 5.09 -7.47 -6.07
CA ALA A 3 6.55 -7.51 -6.14
C ALA A 3 7.22 -6.14 -5.95
N CYS A 4 6.51 -5.05 -6.25
CA CYS A 4 7.01 -3.70 -6.01
C CYS A 4 7.05 -3.35 -4.51
N VAL A 5 6.21 -4.01 -3.70
CA VAL A 5 6.14 -3.83 -2.24
C VAL A 5 7.04 -4.82 -1.52
N VAL A 6 6.98 -6.10 -1.91
CA VAL A 6 7.62 -7.21 -1.20
C VAL A 6 9.01 -7.55 -1.76
N GLY A 7 9.33 -7.09 -2.98
CA GLY A 7 10.60 -7.38 -3.65
C GLY A 7 10.65 -8.72 -4.39
N THR A 8 9.62 -9.57 -4.23
CA THR A 8 9.52 -10.88 -4.88
C THR A 8 8.13 -11.11 -5.47
N SER A 9 8.04 -12.01 -6.45
CA SER A 9 6.75 -12.40 -7.02
C SER A 9 5.88 -13.14 -6.01
N PRO A 10 4.55 -12.94 -6.03
CA PRO A 10 3.65 -13.72 -5.19
C PRO A 10 3.67 -15.19 -5.63
N PRO A 11 3.38 -16.15 -4.72
CA PRO A 11 3.29 -17.55 -5.07
C PRO A 11 2.17 -17.80 -6.09
N ARG A 12 2.35 -18.85 -6.91
CA ARG A 12 1.44 -19.15 -8.02
C ARG A 12 0.05 -19.53 -7.48
N SER A 13 -1.00 -19.14 -8.21
CA SER A 13 -2.37 -19.32 -7.74
C SER A 13 -2.78 -20.79 -7.58
N ASP A 14 -2.31 -21.66 -8.47
CA ASP A 14 -2.55 -23.11 -8.43
C ASP A 14 -1.89 -23.78 -7.22
N GLU A 15 -0.69 -23.35 -6.86
CA GLU A 15 0.01 -23.81 -5.65
C GLU A 15 -0.72 -23.34 -4.39
N ARG A 16 -1.17 -22.09 -4.37
CA ARG A 16 -1.92 -21.51 -3.24
C ARG A 16 -3.29 -22.16 -3.04
N ILE A 17 -3.95 -22.62 -4.10
CA ILE A 17 -5.22 -23.38 -3.98
C ILE A 17 -5.00 -24.67 -3.18
N LYS A 18 -3.84 -25.33 -3.35
CA LYS A 18 -3.48 -26.54 -2.59
C LYS A 18 -3.12 -26.21 -1.15
N ARG A 19 -2.32 -25.15 -0.96
CA ARG A 19 -1.91 -24.66 0.36
C ARG A 19 -1.59 -23.18 0.28
N ASP A 20 -2.43 -22.34 0.88
CA ASP A 20 -2.16 -20.91 0.89
C ASP A 20 -1.11 -20.58 1.95
N THR A 21 0.06 -20.14 1.49
CA THR A 21 1.16 -19.67 2.34
C THR A 21 1.35 -18.16 2.21
N LEU A 22 0.50 -17.47 1.46
CA LEU A 22 0.64 -16.03 1.27
C LEU A 22 0.30 -15.30 2.59
N GLN A 23 1.31 -14.66 3.17
CA GLN A 23 1.13 -13.83 4.35
C GLN A 23 0.46 -12.50 3.98
N SER A 24 -0.36 -11.98 4.90
CA SER A 24 -0.96 -10.65 4.73
C SER A 24 0.12 -9.56 4.62
N ILE A 25 0.05 -8.82 3.51
CA ILE A 25 0.92 -7.68 3.19
C ILE A 25 0.55 -6.50 4.06
N SER A 26 -0.75 -6.30 4.29
CA SER A 26 -1.29 -5.25 5.16
C SER A 26 -0.70 -5.33 6.57
N LYS A 27 -0.40 -6.54 7.06
CA LYS A 27 0.28 -6.75 8.35
C LYS A 27 1.80 -6.60 8.28
N SER A 28 2.44 -7.16 7.26
CA SER A 28 3.91 -7.19 7.16
C SER A 28 4.54 -5.86 6.72
N HIS A 29 3.80 -5.02 5.99
CA HIS A 29 4.28 -3.75 5.43
C HIS A 29 3.50 -2.53 5.94
N ALA A 30 2.76 -2.70 7.04
CA ALA A 30 2.07 -1.61 7.72
C ALA A 30 3.01 -0.44 8.02
N GLY A 31 2.51 0.79 7.87
CA GLY A 31 3.25 2.02 8.17
C GLY A 31 4.28 2.45 7.10
N LYS A 32 4.67 1.55 6.18
CA LYS A 32 5.54 1.90 5.03
C LYS A 32 4.73 2.36 3.81
N TYR A 33 3.55 1.79 3.64
CA TYR A 33 2.61 2.11 2.57
C TYR A 33 1.24 2.40 3.18
N SER A 34 0.38 3.08 2.42
CA SER A 34 -1.00 3.32 2.86
C SER A 34 -1.75 2.00 3.03
N ALA A 35 -2.57 1.90 4.08
CA ALA A 35 -3.37 0.70 4.35
C ALA A 35 -4.24 0.35 3.14
N GLN A 36 -4.84 1.38 2.52
CA GLN A 36 -5.61 1.25 1.28
C GLN A 36 -4.85 0.53 0.17
N LEU A 37 -3.61 0.94 -0.12
CA LEU A 37 -2.83 0.35 -1.19
C LEU A 37 -2.53 -1.11 -0.89
N LEU A 38 -2.17 -1.42 0.34
CA LEU A 38 -1.87 -2.79 0.77
C LEU A 38 -3.09 -3.71 0.65
N GLU A 39 -4.25 -3.23 1.14
CA GLU A 39 -5.53 -3.95 1.03
C GLU A 39 -5.95 -4.15 -0.44
N LEU A 40 -5.75 -3.14 -1.29
CA LEU A 40 -6.04 -3.22 -2.73
C LEU A 40 -5.16 -4.26 -3.43
N ILE A 41 -3.89 -4.36 -3.06
CA ILE A 41 -3.00 -5.41 -3.58
C ILE A 41 -3.46 -6.79 -3.12
N GLU A 42 -3.85 -6.94 -1.86
CA GLU A 42 -4.41 -8.20 -1.34
C GLU A 42 -5.72 -8.58 -2.06
N TRP A 43 -6.57 -7.60 -2.36
CA TRP A 43 -7.80 -7.80 -3.12
C TRP A 43 -7.53 -8.39 -4.51
N CYS A 44 -6.50 -7.91 -5.21
CA CYS A 44 -6.07 -8.48 -6.49
C CYS A 44 -5.53 -9.92 -6.38
N LEU A 45 -5.05 -10.32 -5.21
CA LEU A 45 -4.45 -11.64 -4.96
C LEU A 45 -5.41 -12.65 -4.32
N HIS A 46 -6.69 -12.33 -4.23
CA HIS A 46 -7.69 -13.23 -3.68
C HIS A 46 -7.74 -14.56 -4.47
N LEU A 47 -7.82 -15.72 -3.81
CA LEU A 47 -7.82 -17.01 -4.53
C LEU A 47 -9.04 -17.17 -5.43
N ASP A 48 -10.22 -16.91 -4.88
CA ASP A 48 -11.47 -16.81 -5.63
C ASP A 48 -11.44 -15.63 -6.63
N PRO A 49 -11.55 -15.88 -7.95
CA PRO A 49 -11.57 -14.83 -8.97
C PRO A 49 -12.75 -13.87 -8.85
N LEU A 50 -13.90 -14.31 -8.34
CA LEU A 50 -15.09 -13.45 -8.19
C LEU A 50 -14.92 -12.45 -7.05
N LYS A 51 -14.03 -12.74 -6.11
CA LYS A 51 -13.67 -11.83 -5.02
C LYS A 51 -12.58 -10.84 -5.39
N ARG A 52 -12.04 -10.87 -6.62
CA ARG A 52 -11.08 -9.89 -7.15
C ARG A 52 -11.81 -8.67 -7.74
N PRO A 53 -11.12 -7.56 -8.01
CA PRO A 53 -11.70 -6.49 -8.83
C PRO A 53 -12.13 -7.03 -10.19
N GLN A 54 -13.42 -6.85 -10.51
CA GLN A 54 -14.03 -7.39 -11.73
C GLN A 54 -13.66 -6.60 -13.00
N SER A 55 -12.99 -5.45 -12.85
CA SER A 55 -12.47 -4.70 -13.98
C SER A 55 -11.28 -3.83 -13.57
N VAL A 56 -10.48 -3.42 -14.56
CA VAL A 56 -9.40 -2.44 -14.37
C VAL A 56 -9.97 -1.10 -13.90
N TYR A 57 -11.13 -0.68 -14.42
CA TYR A 57 -11.79 0.56 -14.00
C TYR A 57 -12.17 0.53 -12.52
N THR A 58 -12.68 -0.60 -12.01
CA THR A 58 -12.98 -0.79 -10.58
C THR A 58 -11.71 -0.64 -9.73
N LEU A 59 -10.61 -1.24 -10.18
CA LEU A 59 -9.32 -1.13 -9.51
C LEU A 59 -8.80 0.31 -9.49
N GLN A 60 -8.85 1.01 -10.63
CA GLN A 60 -8.45 2.42 -10.75
C GLN A 60 -9.30 3.32 -9.84
N LYS A 61 -10.62 3.13 -9.84
CA LYS A 61 -11.53 3.88 -8.97
C LYS A 61 -11.18 3.68 -7.49
N SER A 62 -10.93 2.44 -7.08
CA SER A 62 -10.53 2.12 -5.70
C SER A 62 -9.18 2.74 -5.34
N LEU A 63 -8.22 2.80 -6.27
CA LEU A 63 -6.93 3.45 -6.06
C LEU A 63 -7.05 4.98 -5.95
N MET A 64 -7.99 5.59 -6.68
CA MET A 64 -8.20 7.04 -6.70
C MET A 64 -9.03 7.56 -5.51
N GLN A 65 -9.79 6.69 -4.84
CA GLN A 65 -10.54 7.07 -3.65
C GLN A 65 -9.56 7.46 -2.53
N LYS A 66 -9.49 8.73 -2.12
CA LYS A 66 -8.72 9.08 -0.92
C LYS A 66 -9.44 8.56 0.32
N GLN A 67 -8.77 7.74 1.13
CA GLN A 67 -9.28 7.44 2.47
C GLN A 67 -9.25 8.71 3.32
N ALA A 68 -10.41 9.08 3.88
CA ALA A 68 -10.54 10.17 4.83
C ALA A 68 -9.80 9.77 6.13
N GLY A 69 -8.51 10.08 6.22
CA GLY A 69 -7.71 9.67 7.37
C GLY A 69 -6.23 9.41 7.13
N GLU A 70 -5.68 9.60 5.91
CA GLU A 70 -4.23 9.78 5.75
C GLU A 70 -3.83 11.10 6.42
N ALA A 71 -3.72 11.06 7.74
CA ALA A 71 -3.14 12.13 8.52
C ALA A 71 -1.69 12.24 8.07
N MET A 72 -1.36 13.35 7.40
CA MET A 72 0.03 13.75 7.32
C MET A 72 0.56 13.75 8.76
N PRO A 73 1.68 13.07 9.07
CA PRO A 73 2.20 13.09 10.42
C PRO A 73 2.39 14.56 10.81
N ALA A 74 1.90 14.95 11.99
CA ALA A 74 1.93 16.35 12.45
C ALA A 74 3.36 16.95 12.44
N THR A 75 4.38 16.08 12.41
CA THR A 75 5.79 16.41 12.29
C THR A 75 6.24 16.86 10.90
N TRP A 76 5.42 16.67 9.86
CA TRP A 76 5.81 16.98 8.47
C TRP A 76 6.04 18.48 8.22
N PHE A 77 5.11 19.34 8.66
CA PHE A 77 5.26 20.79 8.51
C PHE A 77 6.32 21.37 9.48
N THR A 78 6.46 20.79 10.67
CA THR A 78 7.42 21.24 11.69
C THR A 78 8.86 20.85 11.35
N ASP A 79 9.08 19.68 10.77
CA ASP A 79 10.40 19.24 10.29
C ASP A 79 10.86 20.08 9.09
N LEU A 80 9.96 20.34 8.13
CA LEU A 80 10.26 21.19 6.98
C LEU A 80 10.59 22.64 7.40
N GLY A 81 9.80 23.21 8.32
CA GLY A 81 10.02 24.55 8.84
C GLY A 81 11.34 24.68 9.61
N SER A 82 11.69 23.67 10.43
CA SER A 82 12.96 23.67 11.17
C SER A 82 14.16 23.56 10.24
N ARG A 83 14.06 22.77 9.18
CA ARG A 83 15.13 22.63 8.17
C ARG A 83 15.33 23.94 7.40
N LEU A 84 14.25 24.59 6.94
CA LEU A 84 14.32 25.89 6.25
C LEU A 84 14.95 26.98 7.13
N LYS A 85 14.57 27.02 8.41
CA LYS A 85 15.11 27.99 9.38
C LYS A 85 16.60 27.80 9.65
N SER A 86 17.07 26.54 9.64
CA SER A 86 18.50 26.23 9.75
C SER A 86 19.32 26.64 8.52
N PHE A 87 18.71 26.79 7.34
CA PHE A 87 19.39 27.26 6.13
C PHE A 87 19.38 28.78 5.98
N ILE A 88 18.35 29.48 6.48
CA ILE A 88 18.28 30.96 6.46
C ILE A 88 19.06 31.60 7.62
N GLY A 89 19.24 30.91 8.75
CA GLY A 89 19.86 31.48 9.96
C GLY A 89 21.40 31.53 9.96
N LYS A 90 22.08 31.23 8.85
CA LYS A 90 23.55 31.26 8.74
C LYS A 90 23.96 32.14 7.56
N GLY A 91 23.70 33.44 7.70
CA GLY A 91 24.13 34.53 6.82
C GLY A 91 24.19 35.82 7.61
#